data_AF-A0A432JYB1-F1
#
_entry.id   AF-A0A432JYB1-F1
#
_cell.length_a   1.000
_cell.length_b   1.000
_cell.length_c   1.000
_cell.angle_alpha   90.00
_cell.angle_beta   90.00
_cell.angle_gamma   90.00
#
_symmetry.space_group_name_H-M   'P 1'
#
loop_
_entity.id
_entity.type
_entity.pdbx_description
1 polymer ?
#
loop_
_entity_poly.entity_id
_entity_poly.type
_entity_poly.pdbx_seq_one_letter_code
_entity_poly.pdbx_strand_id
1 'polypeptide(L)'
;MNFNPILSETYNSADSRIENILNLLSSSKYSIHDLSRMESSKKNELARFNMPFELGMDIGCKKFGSENHNSKSLLILDKEKYRYKKAISDLSGNDIGYHDNSPEKALRQVRNWIYRIEETPIPSPNKIWRLYNEFMGDFYEIAESNELSQEDKEEMPWDEFKYYITNWVEGRENFE
;
A
#
# COMPACT_ATOMS: atom_id res chain seq x y z
N MET A 1 4.41 9.52 -14.72
CA MET A 1 3.38 8.47 -14.54
C MET A 1 2.34 9.01 -13.59
N ASN A 2 1.05 8.79 -13.86
CA ASN A 2 -0.03 9.32 -13.02
C ASN A 2 -0.66 8.19 -12.19
N PHE A 3 0.09 7.70 -11.18
CA PHE A 3 -0.45 6.72 -10.24
C PHE A 3 -1.23 7.44 -9.15
N ASN A 4 -2.44 6.95 -8.87
CA ASN A 4 -3.28 7.48 -7.80
C ASN A 4 -3.40 6.43 -6.68
N PRO A 5 -2.58 6.50 -5.61
CA PRO A 5 -2.71 5.57 -4.50
C PRO A 5 -4.05 5.79 -3.78
N ILE A 6 -4.73 4.68 -3.53
CA ILE A 6 -6.00 4.60 -2.81
C ILE A 6 -5.87 3.57 -1.68
N LEU A 7 -6.47 3.87 -0.53
CA LEU A 7 -6.55 2.98 0.61
C LEU A 7 -8.00 2.76 0.99
N SER A 8 -8.31 1.58 1.53
CA SER A 8 -9.65 1.30 2.03
C SER A 8 -9.88 2.03 3.35
N GLU A 9 -10.49 3.20 3.29
CA GLU A 9 -10.98 3.95 4.45
C GLU A 9 -12.50 3.85 4.58
N THR A 10 -13.00 3.97 5.81
CA THR A 10 -14.44 3.96 6.07
C THR A 10 -14.95 5.39 5.91
N TYR A 11 -15.47 5.73 4.73
CA TYR A 11 -15.94 7.09 4.42
C TYR A 11 -17.28 7.45 5.06
N ASN A 12 -18.16 6.45 5.23
CA ASN A 12 -19.44 6.61 5.89
C ASN A 12 -19.80 5.32 6.62
N SER A 13 -20.69 5.40 7.61
CA SER A 13 -21.20 4.24 8.35
C SER A 13 -22.40 3.56 7.68
N ALA A 14 -22.80 4.02 6.49
CA ALA A 14 -23.99 3.56 5.78
C ALA A 14 -23.69 2.36 4.88
N ASP A 15 -22.51 2.33 4.28
CA ASP A 15 -22.07 1.27 3.36
C ASP A 15 -21.29 0.19 4.10
N SER A 16 -21.40 -1.06 3.65
CA SER A 16 -20.62 -2.14 4.24
C SER A 16 -19.14 -2.00 3.85
N ARG A 17 -18.23 -2.18 4.81
CA ARG A 17 -16.78 -2.16 4.56
C ARG A 17 -16.36 -3.07 3.40
N ILE A 18 -17.03 -4.22 3.27
CA ILE A 18 -16.72 -5.19 2.21
C ILE A 18 -17.12 -4.67 0.82
N GLU A 19 -18.23 -3.95 0.67
CA GLU A 19 -18.60 -3.34 -0.60
C GLU A 19 -17.59 -2.28 -1.02
N ASN A 20 -17.11 -1.45 -0.09
CA ASN A 20 -16.06 -0.48 -0.36
C ASN A 20 -14.78 -1.15 -0.86
N ILE A 21 -14.35 -2.23 -0.20
CA ILE A 21 -13.20 -3.03 -0.64
C ILE A 21 -13.43 -3.58 -2.06
N LEU A 22 -14.59 -4.17 -2.35
CA LEU A 22 -14.89 -4.73 -3.67
C LEU A 22 -14.90 -3.64 -4.77
N ASN A 23 -15.40 -2.45 -4.46
CA ASN A 23 -15.36 -1.29 -5.37
C ASN A 23 -13.92 -0.85 -5.65
N LEU A 24 -13.04 -0.83 -4.64
CA LEU A 24 -11.62 -0.52 -4.82
C LEU A 24 -10.91 -1.60 -5.64
N LEU A 25 -11.16 -2.88 -5.34
CA LEU A 25 -10.55 -4.00 -6.06
C LEU A 25 -10.92 -4.00 -7.54
N SER A 26 -12.20 -3.78 -7.86
CA SER A 26 -12.71 -3.74 -9.25
C SER A 26 -12.23 -2.53 -10.04
N SER A 27 -12.10 -1.36 -9.42
CA SER A 27 -11.67 -0.12 -10.09
C SER A 27 -10.15 0.00 -10.24
N SER A 28 -9.37 -0.75 -9.46
CA SER A 28 -7.91 -0.65 -9.47
C SER A 28 -7.26 -1.53 -10.55
N LYS A 29 -6.36 -0.98 -11.36
CA LYS A 29 -5.51 -1.78 -12.26
C LYS A 29 -4.39 -2.54 -11.53
N TYR A 30 -3.99 -2.00 -10.39
CA TYR A 30 -2.81 -2.42 -9.64
C TYR A 30 -3.18 -2.58 -8.17
N SER A 31 -2.73 -3.66 -7.52
CA SER A 31 -3.00 -3.90 -6.10
C SER A 31 -1.75 -4.35 -5.37
N ILE A 32 -1.61 -3.97 -4.10
CA ILE A 32 -0.51 -4.37 -3.23
C ILE A 32 -1.11 -4.96 -1.95
N HIS A 33 -0.73 -6.19 -1.61
CA HIS A 33 -1.23 -6.91 -0.44
C HIS A 33 -0.07 -7.30 0.48
N ASP A 34 -0.07 -6.80 1.72
CA ASP A 34 0.94 -7.15 2.72
C ASP A 34 0.38 -8.17 3.72
N LEU A 35 0.92 -9.38 3.68
CA LEU A 35 0.46 -10.50 4.50
C LEU A 35 1.14 -10.57 5.87
N SER A 36 2.05 -9.65 6.20
CA SER A 36 2.94 -9.69 7.38
C SER A 36 2.23 -9.85 8.71
N ARG A 37 0.97 -9.40 8.80
CA ARG A 37 0.16 -9.39 10.02
C ARG A 37 -0.81 -10.57 10.14
N MET A 38 -0.74 -11.57 9.25
CA MET A 38 -1.48 -12.83 9.38
C MET A 38 -0.84 -13.74 10.45
N GLU A 39 -0.82 -13.26 11.69
CA GLU A 39 -0.29 -14.01 12.83
C GLU A 39 -0.99 -13.59 14.12
N SER A 40 -1.12 -14.54 15.05
CA SER A 40 -1.54 -14.26 16.41
C SER A 40 -0.32 -14.03 17.29
N SER A 41 -0.42 -13.10 18.24
CA SER A 41 0.66 -12.75 19.16
C SER A 41 0.60 -13.54 20.47
N LYS A 42 -0.57 -14.09 20.81
CA LYS A 42 -0.82 -14.83 22.06
C LYS A 42 -1.50 -16.17 21.80
N LYS A 43 -1.32 -17.11 22.74
CA LYS A 43 -2.06 -18.37 22.75
C LYS A 43 -3.57 -18.07 22.85
N ASN A 44 -4.37 -18.74 22.02
CA ASN A 44 -5.82 -18.55 21.88
C ASN A 44 -6.26 -17.20 21.27
N GLU A 45 -5.33 -16.37 20.78
CA GLU A 45 -5.68 -15.20 19.97
C GLU A 45 -5.90 -15.63 18.51
N LEU A 46 -6.92 -15.06 17.88
CA LEU A 46 -7.18 -15.26 16.46
C LEU A 46 -6.26 -14.34 15.64
N ALA A 47 -5.59 -14.90 14.64
CA ALA A 47 -4.86 -14.10 13.66
C ALA A 47 -5.83 -13.25 12.83
N ARG A 48 -5.42 -12.04 12.44
CA ARG A 48 -6.19 -11.22 11.49
C ARG A 48 -6.02 -11.78 10.08
N PHE A 49 -7.13 -12.11 9.43
CA PHE A 49 -7.16 -12.66 8.07
C PHE A 49 -7.64 -11.68 7.00
N ASN A 50 -7.80 -10.40 7.33
CA ASN A 50 -8.31 -9.39 6.39
C ASN A 50 -7.46 -9.31 5.12
N MET A 51 -6.14 -9.14 5.23
CA MET A 51 -5.26 -9.07 4.06
C MET A 51 -5.26 -10.37 3.22
N PRO A 52 -5.13 -11.58 3.80
CA PRO A 52 -5.36 -12.82 3.06
C PRO A 52 -6.71 -12.92 2.36
N PHE A 53 -7.79 -12.46 3.01
CA PHE A 53 -9.14 -12.50 2.46
C PHE A 53 -9.29 -11.54 1.27
N GLU A 54 -8.82 -10.31 1.40
CA GLU A 54 -8.77 -9.30 0.33
C GLU A 54 -7.94 -9.77 -0.86
N LEU A 55 -6.76 -10.37 -0.61
CA LEU A 55 -5.93 -10.97 -1.65
C LEU A 55 -6.67 -12.09 -2.41
N GLY A 56 -7.40 -12.96 -1.69
CA GLY A 56 -8.20 -14.01 -2.32
C GLY A 56 -9.28 -13.45 -3.24
N MET A 57 -10.00 -12.42 -2.80
CA MET A 57 -10.99 -11.70 -3.62
C MET A 57 -10.34 -11.06 -4.85
N ASP A 58 -9.16 -10.46 -4.69
CA ASP A 58 -8.44 -9.79 -5.76
C ASP A 58 -7.92 -10.77 -6.83
N ILE A 59 -7.34 -11.91 -6.42
CA ILE A 59 -6.97 -13.00 -7.33
C ILE A 59 -8.20 -13.49 -8.09
N GLY A 60 -9.33 -13.64 -7.39
CA GLY A 60 -10.62 -13.98 -8.00
C GLY A 60 -11.08 -12.94 -9.01
N CYS A 61 -10.98 -11.65 -8.67
CA CYS A 61 -11.30 -10.52 -9.56
C CYS A 61 -10.47 -10.58 -10.84
N LYS A 62 -9.16 -10.80 -10.75
CA LYS A 62 -8.28 -10.97 -11.92
C LYS A 62 -8.66 -12.19 -12.78
N LYS A 63 -9.07 -13.30 -12.15
CA LYS A 63 -9.30 -14.57 -12.85
C LYS A 63 -10.69 -14.71 -13.46
N PHE A 64 -11.70 -14.17 -12.79
CA PHE A 64 -13.12 -14.38 -13.08
C PHE A 64 -13.89 -13.09 -13.36
N GLY A 65 -13.26 -11.92 -13.24
CA GLY A 65 -13.86 -10.63 -13.56
C GLY A 65 -14.05 -10.42 -15.08
N SER A 66 -14.59 -9.26 -15.45
CA SER A 66 -14.68 -8.83 -16.85
C SER A 66 -13.30 -8.68 -17.51
N GLU A 67 -13.26 -8.56 -18.84
CA GLU A 67 -12.01 -8.48 -19.63
C GLU A 67 -11.01 -7.43 -19.10
N ASN A 68 -11.50 -6.31 -18.57
CA ASN A 68 -10.67 -5.26 -17.98
C ASN A 68 -9.82 -5.76 -16.80
N HIS A 69 -10.33 -6.73 -16.02
CA HIS A 69 -9.65 -7.27 -14.84
C HIS A 69 -8.54 -8.28 -15.19
N ASN A 70 -8.54 -8.86 -16.39
CA ASN A 70 -7.48 -9.80 -16.80
C ASN A 70 -6.10 -9.13 -16.79
N SER A 71 -6.07 -7.83 -17.09
CA SER A 71 -4.86 -6.99 -17.09
C SER A 71 -4.37 -6.58 -15.70
N LYS A 72 -5.13 -6.87 -14.64
CA LYS A 72 -4.81 -6.47 -13.26
C LYS A 72 -3.49 -7.09 -12.80
N SER A 73 -2.63 -6.31 -12.17
CA SER A 73 -1.35 -6.80 -11.62
C SER A 73 -1.31 -6.65 -10.11
N LEU A 74 -0.77 -7.66 -9.43
CA LEU A 74 -0.72 -7.72 -7.98
C LEU A 74 0.73 -7.83 -7.51
N LEU A 75 1.04 -7.11 -6.44
CA LEU A 75 2.23 -7.31 -5.62
C LEU A 75 1.81 -7.91 -4.28
N ILE A 76 2.46 -9.01 -3.89
CA ILE A 76 2.26 -9.61 -2.56
C ILE A 76 3.54 -9.38 -1.76
N LEU A 77 3.40 -8.90 -0.54
CA LEU A 77 4.48 -8.65 0.40
C LEU A 77 4.34 -9.51 1.66
N ASP A 78 5.46 -9.86 2.26
CA ASP A 78 5.53 -10.50 3.58
C ASP A 78 6.78 -10.02 4.33
N LYS A 79 6.73 -9.94 5.65
CA LYS A 79 7.87 -9.55 6.48
C LYS A 79 9.00 -10.57 6.36
N GLU A 80 8.68 -11.85 6.17
CA GLU A 80 9.66 -12.94 6.21
C GLU A 80 9.55 -13.84 4.99
N LYS A 81 10.71 -14.23 4.45
CA LYS A 81 10.78 -15.10 3.28
C LYS A 81 10.10 -16.44 3.58
N TYR A 82 9.15 -16.83 2.73
CA TYR A 82 8.41 -18.09 2.81
C TYR A 82 7.52 -18.29 4.05
N ARG A 83 7.33 -17.27 4.91
CA ARG A 83 6.47 -17.39 6.11
C ARG A 83 5.03 -17.73 5.72
N TYR A 84 4.49 -17.06 4.70
CA TYR A 84 3.17 -17.34 4.14
C TYR A 84 2.90 -18.82 3.83
N LYS A 85 3.91 -19.63 3.49
CA LYS A 85 3.71 -21.05 3.12
C LYS A 85 3.10 -21.88 4.24
N LYS A 86 3.29 -21.46 5.49
CA LYS A 86 2.71 -22.12 6.67
C LYS A 86 1.18 -21.96 6.73
N ALA A 87 0.65 -20.88 6.15
CA ALA A 87 -0.76 -20.53 6.19
C ALA A 87 -1.46 -20.70 4.83
N ILE A 88 -0.76 -20.39 3.73
CA ILE A 88 -1.30 -20.35 2.36
C ILE A 88 -0.26 -20.95 1.40
N SER A 89 -0.13 -22.28 1.40
CA SER A 89 0.88 -22.97 0.58
C SER A 89 0.69 -22.79 -0.91
N ASP A 90 -0.54 -22.54 -1.37
CA ASP A 90 -0.87 -22.34 -2.79
C ASP A 90 -0.18 -21.11 -3.41
N LEU A 91 0.24 -20.13 -2.59
CA LEU A 91 1.03 -18.98 -3.05
C LEU A 91 2.49 -19.33 -3.35
N SER A 92 2.91 -20.60 -3.23
CA SER A 92 4.31 -21.00 -3.45
C SER A 92 4.81 -20.80 -4.88
N GLY A 93 3.91 -20.64 -5.85
CA GLY A 93 4.22 -20.31 -7.25
C GLY A 93 4.34 -18.80 -7.54
N ASN A 94 4.03 -17.94 -6.55
CA ASN A 94 4.01 -16.49 -6.74
C ASN A 94 5.35 -15.87 -6.31
N ASP A 95 5.81 -14.84 -7.03
CA ASP A 95 6.96 -14.02 -6.62
C ASP A 95 6.53 -13.07 -5.49
N ILE A 96 6.73 -13.48 -4.24
CA ILE A 96 6.36 -12.71 -3.05
C ILE A 96 7.56 -11.86 -2.61
N GLY A 97 7.36 -10.54 -2.60
CA GLY A 97 8.34 -9.59 -2.10
C GLY A 97 8.46 -9.70 -0.59
N TYR A 98 9.67 -9.53 -0.06
CA TYR A 98 9.90 -9.55 1.38
C TYR A 98 10.65 -8.31 1.84
N HIS A 99 10.31 -7.84 3.03
CA HIS A 99 10.78 -6.55 3.54
C HIS A 99 11.32 -6.56 4.97
N ASP A 100 11.30 -7.67 5.70
CA ASP A 100 11.97 -7.78 7.01
C ASP A 100 11.52 -6.70 8.01
N ASN A 101 10.23 -6.35 7.98
CA ASN A 101 9.65 -5.22 8.73
C ASN A 101 10.38 -3.88 8.55
N SER A 102 11.13 -3.70 7.46
CA SER A 102 11.82 -2.45 7.12
C SER A 102 11.02 -1.66 6.08
N PRO A 103 10.63 -0.41 6.40
CA PRO A 103 9.96 0.48 5.44
C PRO A 103 10.79 0.71 4.17
N GLU A 104 12.11 0.86 4.30
CA GLU A 104 13.02 1.03 3.16
C GLU A 104 13.03 -0.18 2.21
N LYS A 105 13.02 -1.39 2.77
CA LYS A 105 12.93 -2.61 1.97
C LYS A 105 11.56 -2.74 1.33
N ALA A 106 10.48 -2.40 2.03
CA ALA A 106 9.12 -2.40 1.48
C ALA A 106 9.00 -1.43 0.30
N LEU A 107 9.47 -0.19 0.47
CA LEU A 107 9.55 0.82 -0.59
C LEU A 107 10.32 0.29 -1.80
N ARG A 108 11.46 -0.36 -1.57
CA ARG A 108 12.27 -0.95 -2.65
C ARG A 108 11.52 -2.04 -3.41
N GLN A 109 10.76 -2.90 -2.73
CA GLN A 109 9.92 -3.92 -3.38
C GLN A 109 8.84 -3.26 -4.24
N VAL A 110 8.10 -2.30 -3.69
CA VAL A 110 7.04 -1.57 -4.42
C VAL A 110 7.60 -0.86 -5.64
N ARG A 111 8.66 -0.07 -5.48
CA ARG A 111 9.33 0.63 -6.59
C ARG A 111 9.77 -0.34 -7.67
N ASN A 112 10.48 -1.42 -7.31
CA ASN A 112 10.99 -2.36 -8.30
C ASN A 112 9.86 -3.09 -9.04
N TRP A 113 8.77 -3.39 -8.35
CA TRP A 113 7.57 -3.92 -8.97
C TRP A 113 6.95 -2.92 -9.96
N ILE A 114 6.80 -1.64 -9.59
CA ILE A 114 6.33 -0.59 -10.51
C ILE A 114 7.18 -0.52 -11.79
N TYR A 115 8.51 -0.57 -11.65
CA TYR A 115 9.41 -0.60 -12.81
C TYR A 115 9.14 -1.81 -13.73
N ARG A 116 8.84 -2.99 -13.17
CA ARG A 116 8.55 -4.20 -13.97
C ARG A 116 7.21 -4.12 -14.71
N ILE A 117 6.21 -3.42 -14.17
CA ILE A 117 4.88 -3.33 -14.79
C ILE A 117 4.78 -2.20 -15.82
N GLU A 118 5.54 -1.12 -15.66
CA GLU A 118 5.54 0.01 -16.60
C GLU A 118 6.71 -0.01 -17.58
N GLU A 119 7.79 -0.74 -17.28
CA GLU A 119 9.03 -0.82 -18.06
C GLU A 119 9.71 0.54 -18.34
N THR A 120 9.36 1.55 -17.55
CA THR A 120 9.86 2.92 -17.68
C THR A 120 10.81 3.28 -16.54
N PRO A 121 11.92 3.99 -16.81
CA PRO A 121 12.80 4.49 -15.76
C PRO A 121 12.04 5.35 -14.74
N ILE A 122 12.14 4.96 -13.46
CA ILE A 122 11.63 5.71 -12.31
C ILE A 122 12.78 6.01 -11.34
N PRO A 123 12.65 7.03 -10.47
CA PRO A 123 13.66 7.32 -9.45
C PRO A 123 14.14 6.09 -8.67
N SER A 124 15.41 6.10 -8.27
CA SER A 124 15.98 5.00 -7.48
C SER A 124 15.29 4.91 -6.11
N PRO A 125 15.25 3.73 -5.46
CA PRO A 125 14.71 3.60 -4.11
C PRO A 125 15.34 4.59 -3.11
N ASN A 126 16.64 4.86 -3.26
CA ASN A 126 17.35 5.80 -2.39
C ASN A 126 16.91 7.26 -2.64
N LYS A 127 16.65 7.64 -3.91
CA LYS A 127 16.11 8.97 -4.22
C LYS A 127 14.71 9.13 -3.62
N ILE A 128 13.84 8.13 -3.78
CA ILE A 128 12.47 8.17 -3.22
C ILE A 128 12.52 8.22 -1.69
N TRP A 129 13.35 7.39 -1.05
CA TRP A 129 13.50 7.39 0.40
C TRP A 129 14.02 8.73 0.94
N ARG A 130 15.01 9.33 0.25
CA ARG A 130 15.48 10.67 0.60
C ARG A 130 14.36 11.71 0.49
N LEU A 131 13.61 11.71 -0.61
CA LEU A 131 12.47 12.63 -0.80
C LEU A 131 11.40 12.44 0.28
N TYR A 132 11.10 11.19 0.66
CA TYR A 132 10.19 10.91 1.77
C TYR A 132 10.69 11.52 3.08
N ASN A 133 11.96 11.35 3.44
CA ASN A 133 12.51 11.93 4.67
C ASN A 133 12.56 13.46 4.63
N GLU A 134 12.88 14.04 3.48
CA GLU A 134 12.82 15.50 3.29
C GLU A 134 11.38 16.01 3.49
N PHE A 135 10.39 15.34 2.88
CA PHE A 135 8.97 15.64 3.13
C PHE A 135 8.60 15.51 4.60
N MET A 136 9.00 14.44 5.29
CA MET A 136 8.69 14.27 6.71
C MET A 136 9.30 15.38 7.59
N GLY A 137 10.47 15.90 7.21
CA GLY A 137 11.08 17.07 7.83
C GLY A 137 10.26 18.34 7.59
N ASP A 138 9.91 18.62 6.34
CA ASP A 138 9.12 19.81 6.00
C ASP A 138 7.68 19.73 6.54
N PHE A 139 7.10 18.53 6.57
CA PHE A 139 5.78 18.25 7.12
C PHE A 139 5.71 18.54 8.62
N TYR A 140 6.82 18.41 9.36
CA TYR A 140 6.88 18.80 10.76
C TYR A 140 6.53 20.30 10.93
N GLU A 141 7.15 21.16 10.13
CA GLU A 141 6.93 22.61 10.14
C GLU A 141 5.52 22.99 9.64
N ILE A 142 5.03 22.30 8.59
CA ILE A 142 3.66 22.44 8.10
C ILE A 142 2.67 22.09 9.20
N ALA A 143 2.91 20.98 9.90
CA ALA A 143 2.05 20.51 10.96
C ALA A 143 2.04 21.45 12.16
N GLU A 144 3.17 22.02 12.56
CA GLU A 144 3.22 23.06 13.59
C GLU A 144 2.47 24.33 13.16
N SER A 145 2.67 24.77 11.91
CA SER A 145 1.99 25.96 11.37
C SER A 145 0.47 25.80 11.27
N ASN A 146 0.00 24.57 11.10
CA ASN A 146 -1.42 24.22 11.07
C ASN A 146 -1.96 23.77 12.45
N GLU A 147 -1.17 23.92 13.52
CA GLU A 147 -1.54 23.56 14.90
C GLU A 147 -1.94 22.09 15.08
N LEU A 148 -1.38 21.19 14.27
CA LEU A 148 -1.66 19.74 14.35
C LEU A 148 -0.96 19.12 15.56
N SER A 149 -1.76 18.56 16.47
CA SER A 149 -1.30 17.76 17.60
C SER A 149 -0.69 16.42 17.15
N GLN A 150 -0.14 15.64 18.09
CA GLN A 150 0.34 14.30 17.75
C GLN A 150 -0.82 13.37 17.43
N GLU A 151 -1.92 13.49 18.17
CA GLU A 151 -3.15 12.76 17.92
C GLU A 151 -3.71 13.06 16.53
N ASP A 152 -3.71 14.33 16.10
CA ASP A 152 -4.16 14.71 14.75
C ASP A 152 -3.31 14.06 13.66
N LYS A 153 -1.99 13.93 13.88
CA LYS A 153 -1.07 13.29 12.93
C LYS A 153 -1.27 11.78 12.87
N GLU A 154 -1.58 11.15 14.01
CA GLU A 154 -1.80 9.70 14.11
C GLU A 154 -3.16 9.28 13.52
N GLU A 155 -4.19 10.10 13.69
CA GLU A 155 -5.55 9.85 13.20
C GLU A 155 -5.85 10.50 11.84
N MET A 156 -4.88 11.19 11.24
CA MET A 156 -5.03 11.89 9.96
C MET A 156 -5.57 10.94 8.88
N PRO A 157 -6.69 11.29 8.22
CA PRO A 157 -7.18 10.55 7.06
C PRO A 157 -6.14 10.49 5.95
N TRP A 158 -6.06 9.36 5.25
CA TRP A 158 -5.09 9.17 4.17
C TRP A 158 -5.21 10.25 3.08
N ASP A 159 -6.42 10.62 2.71
CA ASP A 159 -6.66 11.64 1.68
C ASP A 159 -6.11 13.02 2.09
N GLU A 160 -6.12 13.35 3.39
CA GLU A 160 -5.49 14.56 3.92
C GLU A 160 -3.96 14.46 3.90
N PHE A 161 -3.39 13.34 4.36
CA PHE A 161 -1.93 13.15 4.32
C PHE A 161 -1.39 13.19 2.88
N LYS A 162 -2.14 12.59 1.95
CA LYS A 162 -1.85 12.63 0.50
C LYS A 162 -1.92 14.05 -0.06
N TYR A 163 -2.83 14.89 0.41
CA TYR A 163 -2.89 16.30 0.03
C TYR A 163 -1.59 17.03 0.39
N TYR A 164 -1.08 16.85 1.62
CA TYR A 164 0.20 17.45 2.03
C TYR A 164 1.37 16.96 1.17
N ILE A 165 1.46 15.65 0.89
CA ILE A 165 2.50 15.10 0.01
C ILE A 165 2.42 15.71 -1.39
N THR A 166 1.21 15.78 -1.97
CA THR A 166 1.01 16.26 -3.34
C THR A 166 1.43 17.72 -3.46
N ASN A 167 0.97 18.58 -2.56
CA ASN A 167 1.35 20.00 -2.55
C ASN A 167 2.85 20.20 -2.34
N TRP A 168 3.47 19.37 -1.51
CA TRP A 168 4.91 19.45 -1.28
C TRP A 168 5.71 19.09 -2.52
N VAL A 169 5.30 18.04 -3.25
CA VAL A 169 5.93 17.65 -4.52
C VAL A 169 5.75 18.74 -5.58
N GLU A 170 4.52 19.25 -5.77
CA GLU A 170 4.21 20.32 -6.73
C GLU A 170 4.99 21.61 -6.40
N GLY A 171 5.06 21.97 -5.12
CA GLY A 171 5.84 23.10 -4.65
C GLY A 171 7.31 23.00 -5.03
N ARG A 172 7.90 21.81 -4.94
CA ARG A 172 9.31 21.55 -5.30
C ARG A 172 9.61 21.65 -6.77
N GLU A 173 8.75 21.08 -7.62
CA GLU A 173 8.96 21.10 -9.08
C GLU A 173 8.97 22.52 -9.65
N ASN A 174 8.38 23.49 -8.96
CA ASN A 174 8.42 24.91 -9.35
C ASN A 174 9.77 25.60 -9.07
N PHE A 175 10.68 24.97 -8.33
CA PHE A 175 11.98 25.53 -7.95
C PHE A 175 13.20 24.72 -8.45
N GLU A 176 13.00 23.58 -9.12
CA GLU A 176 14.02 22.79 -9.84
C GLU A 176 14.01 23.09 -11.35
#